data_AF-A0A497EVT8-F1
#
_entry.id   AF-A0A497EVT8-F1
#
_cell.length_a   1.000
_cell.length_b   1.000
_cell.length_c   1.000
_cell.angle_alpha   90.00
_cell.angle_beta   90.00
_cell.angle_gamma   90.00
#
_symmetry.space_group_name_H-M   'P 1'
#
loop_
_entity.id
_entity.type
_entity.pdbx_description
1 polymer ?
#
loop_
_entity_poly.entity_id
_entity_poly.type
_entity_poly.pdbx_seq_one_letter_code
_entity_poly.pdbx_strand_id
1 'polypeptide(L)'
;GQIYPIHGEASTVFSSCRLKNSVDRIIMNLPEKAKYFLDVACKLIKPGGIIHYYTFASDDPIENAKNEVCNMLMKYCNLSFSITSLRIVKVVAPRKWQVAVDIKCFK
;
A
#
# COMPACT_ATOMS: atom_id res chain seq x y z
N GLY A 1 8.47 14.73 17.46
CA GLY A 1 8.04 13.33 17.28
C GLY A 1 9.22 12.41 17.52
N GLN A 2 8.97 11.16 17.90
CA GLN A 2 10.02 10.15 18.04
C GLN A 2 10.20 9.41 16.71
N ILE A 3 11.44 9.08 16.35
CA ILE A 3 11.77 8.34 15.13
C ILE A 3 12.64 7.15 15.54
N TYR A 4 12.25 5.95 15.11
CA TYR A 4 12.97 4.72 15.36
C TYR A 4 13.46 4.16 14.02
N PRO A 5 14.74 4.32 13.66
CA PRO A 5 15.28 3.74 12.44
C PRO A 5 15.39 2.21 12.60
N ILE A 6 14.98 1.47 11.58
CA ILE A 6 15.10 0.02 11.55
C ILE A 6 15.75 -0.37 10.23
N HIS A 7 16.84 -1.13 10.30
CA HIS A 7 17.53 -1.67 9.13
C HIS A 7 17.11 -3.14 8.94
N GLY A 8 16.47 -3.44 7.81
CA GLY A 8 16.04 -4.79 7.46
C GLY A 8 14.94 -4.80 6.41
N GLU A 9 14.59 -5.99 5.92
CA GLU A 9 13.46 -6.17 5.03
C GLU A 9 12.15 -6.03 5.81
N ALA A 10 11.22 -5.21 5.31
CA ALA A 10 9.97 -4.93 6.00
C ALA A 10 9.17 -6.22 6.31
N SER A 11 9.15 -7.17 5.38
CA SER A 11 8.46 -8.46 5.56
C SER A 11 9.00 -9.22 6.77
N THR A 12 10.33 -9.27 6.94
CA THR A 12 11.04 -9.97 8.03
C THR A 12 10.96 -9.19 9.35
N VAL A 13 11.20 -7.88 9.31
CA VAL A 13 11.16 -7.01 10.49
C VAL A 13 9.79 -7.04 11.14
N PHE A 14 8.74 -7.06 10.32
CA PHE A 14 7.36 -6.99 10.81
C PHE A 14 6.67 -8.35 10.95
N SER A 15 7.30 -9.48 10.60
CA SER A 15 6.66 -10.80 10.76
C SER A 15 6.42 -11.18 12.22
N SER A 16 7.32 -10.77 13.12
CA SER A 16 7.29 -11.08 14.56
C SER A 16 7.03 -9.84 15.44
N CYS A 17 6.70 -8.71 14.83
CA CYS A 17 6.56 -7.45 15.56
C CYS A 17 5.23 -7.38 16.33
N ARG A 18 5.25 -6.71 17.50
CA ARG A 18 4.05 -6.38 18.29
C ARG A 18 3.14 -5.32 17.64
N LEU A 19 3.45 -4.88 16.42
CA LEU A 19 2.76 -3.80 15.74
C LEU A 19 1.52 -4.23 14.97
N LYS A 20 1.12 -5.51 15.07
CA LYS A 20 -0.11 -6.02 14.46
C LYS A 20 -1.31 -5.16 14.87
N ASN A 21 -2.08 -4.69 13.88
CA ASN A 21 -3.25 -3.81 14.07
C ASN A 21 -2.99 -2.53 14.89
N SER A 22 -1.77 -1.99 14.88
CA SER A 22 -1.41 -0.81 15.70
C SER A 22 -1.06 0.43 14.88
N VAL A 23 -0.91 0.29 13.56
CA VAL A 23 -0.40 1.36 12.71
C VAL A 23 -1.55 2.18 12.12
N ASP A 24 -1.53 3.50 12.35
CA ASP A 24 -2.50 4.45 11.78
C ASP A 24 -2.34 4.65 10.27
N ARG A 25 -1.10 4.70 9.80
CA ARG A 25 -0.76 5.06 8.43
C ARG A 25 0.47 4.30 7.96
N ILE A 26 0.38 3.71 6.77
CA ILE A 26 1.47 2.98 6.13
C ILE A 26 1.81 3.66 4.81
N ILE A 27 3.12 3.81 4.52
CA ILE A 27 3.60 4.39 3.26
C ILE A 27 4.39 3.31 2.52
N MET A 28 3.91 2.90 1.35
CA MET A 28 4.54 1.89 0.50
C MET A 28 5.16 2.59 -0.72
N ASN A 29 6.23 3.37 -0.50
CA ASN A 29 6.78 4.28 -1.53
C ASN A 29 7.59 3.59 -2.64
N LEU A 30 7.69 2.25 -2.64
CA LEU A 30 8.50 1.48 -3.57
C LEU A 30 7.61 0.87 -4.66
N PRO A 31 7.34 1.57 -5.77
CA PRO A 31 6.20 1.24 -6.64
C PRO A 31 6.36 -0.09 -7.37
N GLU A 32 7.61 -0.46 -7.67
CA GLU A 32 7.93 -1.71 -8.36
C GLU A 32 7.64 -2.96 -7.52
N LYS A 33 7.76 -2.85 -6.19
CA LYS A 33 7.68 -3.98 -5.27
C LYS A 33 6.56 -3.87 -4.23
N ALA A 34 5.84 -2.74 -4.17
CA ALA A 34 4.82 -2.50 -3.16
C ALA A 34 3.80 -3.65 -3.05
N LYS A 35 3.37 -4.20 -4.19
CA LYS A 35 2.44 -5.33 -4.24
C LYS A 35 2.87 -6.54 -3.40
N TYR A 36 4.16 -6.80 -3.27
CA TYR A 36 4.69 -7.95 -2.52
C TYR A 36 4.63 -7.77 -1.00
N PHE A 37 4.39 -6.55 -0.52
CA PHE A 37 4.35 -6.22 0.92
C PHE A 37 2.93 -5.85 1.39
N LEU A 38 1.91 -5.99 0.54
CA LEU A 38 0.56 -5.58 0.89
C LEU A 38 -0.04 -6.47 1.98
N ASP A 39 0.31 -7.76 2.01
CA ASP A 39 -0.09 -8.68 3.07
C ASP A 39 0.48 -8.26 4.44
N VAL A 40 1.74 -7.82 4.46
CA VAL A 40 2.41 -7.27 5.66
C VAL A 40 1.69 -6.00 6.09
N ALA A 41 1.44 -5.08 5.15
CA ALA A 41 0.74 -3.83 5.45
C ALA A 41 -0.65 -4.08 6.07
N CYS A 42 -1.42 -5.01 5.51
CA CYS A 42 -2.75 -5.36 6.02
C CYS A 42 -2.72 -6.02 7.41
N LYS A 43 -1.64 -6.70 7.80
CA LYS A 43 -1.48 -7.23 9.17
C LYS A 43 -1.18 -6.13 10.19
N LEU A 44 -0.52 -5.05 9.78
CA LEU A 44 -0.06 -3.98 10.66
C LEU A 44 -1.09 -2.87 10.84
N ILE A 45 -1.86 -2.59 9.80
CA ILE A 45 -2.81 -1.48 9.78
C ILE A 45 -3.93 -1.71 10.79
N LYS A 46 -4.25 -0.68 11.59
CA LYS A 46 -5.40 -0.72 12.48
C LYS A 46 -6.71 -0.43 11.71
N PRO A 47 -7.89 -0.83 12.23
CA PRO A 47 -9.17 -0.39 11.68
C PRO A 47 -9.27 1.14 11.62
N GLY A 48 -9.70 1.67 10.47
CA GLY A 48 -9.76 3.09 10.15
C GLY A 48 -8.44 3.69 9.65
N GLY A 49 -7.35 2.90 9.64
CA GLY A 49 -6.04 3.33 9.15
C GLY A 49 -5.97 3.47 7.62
N ILE A 50 -4.92 4.13 7.16
CA ILE A 50 -4.73 4.45 5.73
C ILE A 50 -3.42 3.84 5.20
N ILE A 51 -3.50 3.16 4.08
CA ILE A 51 -2.34 2.68 3.31
C ILE A 51 -2.16 3.62 2.10
N HIS A 52 -0.99 4.23 1.99
CA HIS A 52 -0.54 4.96 0.82
C HIS A 52 0.25 4.02 -0.09
N TYR A 53 -0.40 3.52 -1.13
CA TYR A 53 0.15 2.57 -2.08
C TYR A 53 0.63 3.29 -3.34
N TYR A 54 1.85 2.99 -3.77
CA TYR A 54 2.37 3.48 -5.04
C TYR A 54 2.57 2.30 -5.98
N THR A 55 2.23 2.47 -7.26
CA THR A 55 2.49 1.48 -8.32
C THR A 55 2.84 2.18 -9.63
N PHE A 56 3.35 1.41 -10.59
CA PHE A 56 3.45 1.84 -11.97
C PHE A 56 2.33 1.23 -12.79
N ALA A 57 1.68 2.04 -13.60
CA ALA A 57 0.61 1.60 -14.48
C ALA A 57 0.78 2.21 -15.88
N SER A 58 0.31 1.47 -16.89
CA SER A 58 0.37 1.86 -18.30
C SER A 58 -1.03 1.97 -18.90
N ASP A 59 -1.12 2.61 -20.06
CA ASP A 59 -2.35 2.83 -20.84
C ASP A 59 -3.45 3.60 -20.09
N ASP A 60 -4.29 2.92 -19.31
CA ASP A 60 -5.22 3.52 -18.35
C ASP A 60 -4.66 3.42 -16.93
N PRO A 61 -3.74 4.32 -16.53
CA PRO A 61 -2.99 4.17 -15.29
C PRO A 61 -3.87 4.18 -14.04
N ILE A 62 -4.98 4.91 -14.08
CA ILE A 62 -5.91 5.09 -12.97
C ILE A 62 -6.68 3.80 -12.72
N GLU A 63 -7.36 3.30 -13.75
CA GLU A 63 -8.17 2.08 -13.62
C GLU A 63 -7.29 0.84 -13.40
N ASN A 64 -6.13 0.77 -14.06
CA ASN A 64 -5.19 -0.34 -13.88
C ASN A 64 -4.61 -0.38 -12.45
N ALA A 65 -4.20 0.76 -11.89
CA ALA A 65 -3.70 0.81 -10.51
C ALA A 65 -4.79 0.46 -9.50
N LYS A 66 -6.03 0.93 -9.73
CA LYS A 66 -7.19 0.58 -8.91
C LYS A 66 -7.46 -0.93 -8.93
N ASN A 67 -7.52 -1.53 -10.11
CA ASN A 67 -7.81 -2.96 -10.27
C ASN A 67 -6.69 -3.83 -9.67
N GLU A 68 -5.42 -3.46 -9.86
CA GLU A 68 -4.29 -4.13 -9.23
C GLU A 68 -4.44 -4.15 -7.70
N VAL A 69 -4.65 -2.97 -7.10
CA VAL A 69 -4.78 -2.82 -5.64
C VAL A 69 -5.98 -3.59 -5.11
N CYS A 70 -7.16 -3.44 -5.73
CA CYS A 70 -8.37 -4.13 -5.30
C CYS A 70 -8.18 -5.66 -5.32
N ASN A 71 -7.62 -6.21 -6.40
CA ASN A 71 -7.37 -7.64 -6.52
C ASN A 71 -6.40 -8.14 -5.44
N MET A 72 -5.36 -7.38 -5.16
CA MET A 72 -4.40 -7.73 -4.11
C MET A 72 -5.01 -7.62 -2.71
N LEU A 73 -5.78 -6.57 -2.42
CA LEU A 73 -6.49 -6.44 -1.15
C LEU A 73 -7.47 -7.59 -0.93
N MET A 74 -8.27 -7.94 -1.93
CA MET A 74 -9.20 -9.09 -1.83
C MET A 74 -8.47 -10.41 -1.59
N LYS A 75 -7.25 -10.57 -2.13
CA LYS A 75 -6.45 -11.79 -1.96
C LYS A 75 -5.74 -11.88 -0.61
N TYR A 76 -5.21 -10.77 -0.11
CA TYR A 76 -4.29 -10.77 1.04
C TYR A 76 -4.89 -10.17 2.32
N CYS A 77 -5.98 -9.42 2.21
CA CYS A 77 -6.52 -8.63 3.30
C CYS A 77 -7.96 -9.04 3.60
N ASN A 78 -8.18 -9.60 4.79
CA ASN A 78 -9.50 -9.95 5.27
C ASN A 78 -10.21 -8.75 5.93
N LEU A 79 -10.06 -7.56 5.31
CA LEU A 79 -10.54 -6.28 5.83
C LEU A 79 -11.42 -5.62 4.77
N SER A 80 -12.48 -4.96 5.19
CA SER A 80 -13.24 -4.07 4.30
C SER A 80 -12.38 -2.86 3.96
N PHE A 81 -12.48 -2.31 2.75
CA PHE A 81 -11.68 -1.16 2.34
C PHE A 81 -12.44 -0.22 1.40
N SER A 82 -11.99 1.03 1.36
CA SER A 82 -12.44 2.04 0.40
C SER A 82 -11.25 2.83 -0.13
N ILE A 83 -11.21 3.09 -1.43
CA ILE A 83 -10.22 4.00 -2.02
C ILE A 83 -10.70 5.43 -1.79
N THR A 84 -9.90 6.22 -1.08
CA THR A 84 -10.22 7.62 -0.76
C THR A 84 -9.59 8.61 -1.73
N SER A 85 -8.49 8.21 -2.38
CA SER A 85 -7.81 9.06 -3.37
C SER A 85 -7.03 8.18 -4.34
N LEU A 86 -7.01 8.60 -5.60
CA LEU A 86 -6.33 7.91 -6.69
C LEU A 86 -5.82 8.98 -7.66
N ARG A 87 -4.50 9.08 -7.82
CA ARG A 87 -3.88 10.16 -8.59
C ARG A 87 -2.63 9.74 -9.34
N ILE A 88 -2.43 10.31 -10.52
CA ILE A 88 -1.15 10.24 -11.23
C ILE A 88 -0.15 11.15 -10.52
N VAL A 89 1.01 10.61 -10.15
CA VAL A 89 2.09 11.35 -9.49
C VAL A 89 3.04 11.95 -10.53
N LYS A 90 3.50 11.13 -11.48
CA LYS A 90 4.38 11.56 -12.57
C LYS A 90 4.43 10.55 -13.71
N VAL A 91 4.83 11.00 -14.89
CA VAL A 91 5.25 10.12 -16.00
C VAL A 91 6.62 9.53 -15.66
N VAL A 92 6.80 8.23 -15.90
CA VAL A 92 8.08 7.53 -15.66
C VAL A 92 8.72 6.95 -16.91
N ALA A 93 7.92 6.67 -17.95
CA ALA A 93 8.38 6.27 -19.28
C ALA A 93 7.26 6.52 -20.31
N PRO A 94 7.51 6.37 -21.62
CA PRO A 94 6.45 6.43 -22.63
C PRO A 94 5.30 5.48 -22.27
N ARG A 95 4.08 6.04 -22.16
CA ARG A 95 2.86 5.33 -21.75
C ARG A 95 2.94 4.63 -20.38
N LYS A 96 3.81 5.09 -19.47
CA LYS A 96 3.94 4.54 -18.11
C LYS A 96 3.96 5.65 -17.08
N TRP A 97 3.13 5.52 -16.07
CA TRP A 97 2.95 6.51 -15.01
C TRP A 97 3.15 5.88 -13.64
N GLN A 98 3.63 6.69 -12.70
CA GLN A 98 3.55 6.38 -11.28
C GLN A 98 2.22 6.88 -10.75
N VAL A 99 1.49 6.01 -10.05
CA VAL A 99 0.17 6.28 -9.49
C VAL A 99 0.23 6.10 -7.98
N ALA A 100 -0.44 6.99 -7.25
CA ALA A 100 -0.66 6.87 -5.81
C ALA A 100 -2.13 6.54 -5.55
N VAL A 101 -2.35 5.55 -4.70
CA VAL A 101 -3.66 5.06 -4.27
C VAL A 101 -3.71 5.12 -2.76
N ASP A 102 -4.65 5.88 -2.23
CA ASP A 102 -4.88 6.02 -0.79
C ASP A 102 -6.07 5.13 -0.41
N ILE A 103 -5.82 4.15 0.45
CA ILE A 103 -6.76 3.10 0.80
C ILE A 103 -7.09 3.24 2.29
N LYS A 104 -8.36 3.41 2.62
CA LYS A 104 -8.82 3.34 4.00
C LYS A 104 -9.30 1.93 4.31
N CYS A 105 -8.76 1.33 5.36
CA CYS A 105 -9.09 -0.03 5.79
C CYS A 105 -10.04 -0.01 6.98
N PHE A 106 -11.01 -0.91 7.02
CA PHE A 106 -12.00 -1.09 8.07
C PHE A 106 -12.00 -2.55 8.53
N LYS A 107 -12.49 -2.78 9.75
CA LYS A 107 -12.59 -4.14 10.30
C LYS A 107 -13.72 -4.92 9.64
#